data_AF-A0A147K1N8-F1
#
_entry.id   AF-A0A147K1N8-F1
#
_cell.length_a   1.000
_cell.length_b   1.000
_cell.length_c   1.000
_cell.angle_alpha   90.00
_cell.angle_beta   90.00
_cell.angle_gamma   90.00
#
_symmetry.space_group_name_H-M   'P 1'
#
loop_
_entity.id
_entity.type
_entity.pdbx_description
1 polymer ?
#
loop_
_entity_poly.entity_id
_entity_poly.type
_entity_poly.pdbx_seq_one_letter_code
_entity_poly.pdbx_strand_id
1 'polypeptide(L)'
;MKKMVGMQILYLAIILGSLAFGLQSLAIGMGGKLPIFYRRGRAKALALAASIGLTISGLSIFTSHFLNLNPLFLFATVGIYTIIVGKLTCGLKKVLIEPTHLPEIQTNDADIEKMLDSRGFKKFLKKEVKDEVKSSG
;
A
#
# COMPACT_ATOMS: atom_id res chain seq x y z
N MET A 1 2.28 43.60 3.18
CA MET A 1 2.43 42.75 1.97
C MET A 1 3.24 41.46 2.18
N LYS A 2 4.40 41.47 2.85
CA LYS A 2 5.26 40.26 3.03
C LYS A 2 4.57 39.02 3.63
N LYS A 3 3.65 39.18 4.60
CA LYS A 3 2.92 38.05 5.22
C LYS A 3 1.94 37.34 4.29
N MET A 4 1.37 38.05 3.31
CA MET A 4 0.37 37.50 2.38
C MET A 4 1.01 36.56 1.35
N VAL A 5 2.20 36.93 0.86
CA VAL A 5 2.96 36.14 -0.12
C VAL A 5 3.48 34.83 0.50
N GLY A 6 3.88 34.85 1.78
CA GLY A 6 4.36 33.66 2.48
C GLY A 6 3.30 32.55 2.62
N MET A 7 2.05 32.91 2.92
CA MET A 7 0.94 31.95 2.96
C MET A 7 0.63 31.36 1.58
N GLN A 8 0.68 32.18 0.53
CA GLN A 8 0.41 31.71 -0.84
C GLN A 8 1.45 30.69 -1.31
N ILE A 9 2.73 30.93 -1.02
CA ILE A 9 3.82 29.99 -1.32
C ILE A 9 3.59 28.67 -0.56
N LEU A 10 3.15 28.76 0.70
CA LEU A 10 2.85 27.58 1.51
C LEU A 10 1.69 26.76 0.92
N TYR A 11 0.60 27.42 0.52
CA TYR A 11 -0.51 26.74 -0.14
C TYR A 11 -0.08 26.09 -1.44
N LEU A 12 0.72 26.78 -2.27
CA LEU A 12 1.29 26.20 -3.49
C LEU A 12 2.14 24.98 -3.18
N ALA A 13 3.01 25.04 -2.18
CA ALA A 13 3.87 23.92 -1.78
C ALA A 13 3.03 22.71 -1.34
N ILE A 14 1.93 22.94 -0.62
CA ILE A 14 1.03 21.87 -0.16
C ILE A 14 0.20 21.29 -1.31
N ILE A 15 -0.18 22.12 -2.28
CA ILE A 15 -0.88 21.66 -3.49
C ILE A 15 0.07 20.84 -4.37
N LEU A 16 1.29 21.32 -4.61
CA LEU A 16 2.32 20.56 -5.34
C LEU A 16 2.67 19.26 -4.61
N GLY A 17 2.75 19.30 -3.28
CA GLY A 17 3.03 18.16 -2.42
C GLY A 17 1.86 17.19 -2.26
N SER A 18 0.65 17.52 -2.73
CA SER A 18 -0.55 16.70 -2.55
C SER A 18 -0.34 15.26 -3.02
N LEU A 19 0.30 15.07 -4.17
CA LEU A 19 0.60 13.75 -4.70
C LEU A 19 1.51 12.94 -3.77
N ALA A 20 2.52 13.59 -3.17
CA ALA A 20 3.42 12.95 -2.21
C ALA A 20 2.67 12.55 -0.94
N PHE A 21 1.80 13.41 -0.41
CA PHE A 21 0.97 13.09 0.76
C PHE A 21 0.00 11.94 0.48
N GLY A 22 -0.58 11.91 -0.72
CA GLY A 22 -1.43 10.81 -1.17
C GLY A 22 -0.70 9.48 -1.27
N LEU A 23 0.50 9.47 -1.86
CA LEU A 23 1.36 8.30 -1.92
C LEU A 23 1.78 7.83 -0.52
N GLN A 24 2.08 8.77 0.38
CA GLN A 24 2.49 8.47 1.74
C GLN A 24 1.34 7.86 2.56
N SER A 25 0.14 8.42 2.44
CA SER A 25 -1.10 7.86 3.00
C SER A 25 -1.34 6.43 2.50
N LEU A 26 -1.27 6.21 1.20
CA LEU A 26 -1.39 4.88 0.59
C LEU A 26 -0.28 3.92 1.05
N ALA A 27 0.96 4.38 1.22
CA ALA A 27 2.06 3.55 1.69
C ALA A 27 1.82 3.09 3.14
N ILE A 28 1.33 4.00 3.99
CA ILE A 28 0.91 3.72 5.37
C ILE A 28 -0.26 2.72 5.37
N GLY A 29 -1.28 2.93 4.54
CA GLY A 29 -2.46 2.07 4.51
C GLY A 29 -2.22 0.69 3.92
N MET A 30 -1.35 0.57 2.91
CA MET A 30 -1.07 -0.70 2.23
C MET A 30 0.04 -1.50 2.90
N GLY A 31 0.82 -0.90 3.82
CA GLY A 31 1.83 -1.58 4.62
C GLY A 31 2.88 -2.30 3.77
N GLY A 32 3.41 -1.63 2.74
CA GLY A 32 4.43 -2.19 1.85
C GLY A 32 3.90 -2.96 0.63
N LYS A 33 2.58 -3.15 0.47
CA LYS A 33 1.98 -3.72 -0.76
C LYS A 33 1.79 -2.71 -1.90
N LEU A 34 2.17 -1.46 -1.67
CA LEU A 34 2.13 -0.38 -2.67
C LEU A 34 2.82 -0.73 -4.00
N PRO A 35 4.03 -1.35 -4.01
CA PRO A 35 4.73 -1.66 -5.25
C PRO A 35 3.98 -2.68 -6.12
N ILE A 36 3.28 -3.63 -5.47
CA ILE A 36 2.49 -4.66 -6.15
C ILE A 36 1.28 -4.03 -6.83
N PHE A 37 0.60 -3.12 -6.14
CA PHE A 37 -0.53 -2.37 -6.69
C PHE A 37 -0.10 -1.42 -7.80
N TYR A 38 1.02 -0.72 -7.63
CA TYR A 38 1.62 0.14 -8.64
C TYR A 38 2.01 -0.63 -9.91
N ARG A 39 2.56 -1.84 -9.76
CA ARG A 39 2.95 -2.69 -10.90
C ARG A 39 1.75 -3.18 -11.70
N ARG A 40 0.60 -3.39 -11.06
CA ARG A 40 -0.63 -3.89 -11.70
C ARG A 40 -1.46 -2.78 -12.38
N GLY A 41 -1.31 -1.53 -11.94
CA GLY A 41 -2.07 -0.40 -12.50
C GLY A 41 -1.52 0.96 -12.08
N ARG A 42 -0.39 1.37 -12.66
CA ARG A 42 0.29 2.64 -12.34
C ARG A 42 -0.64 3.85 -12.38
N ALA A 43 -1.44 3.97 -13.45
CA ALA A 43 -2.36 5.08 -13.63
C ALA A 43 -3.45 5.12 -12.55
N LYS A 44 -4.01 3.96 -12.17
CA LYS A 44 -5.02 3.86 -11.12
C LYS A 44 -4.42 4.20 -9.75
N ALA A 45 -3.23 3.70 -9.44
CA ALA A 45 -2.53 4.00 -8.19
C ALA A 45 -2.18 5.49 -8.06
N LEU A 46 -1.69 6.11 -9.14
CA LEU A 46 -1.39 7.55 -9.19
C LEU A 46 -2.65 8.41 -9.10
N ALA A 47 -3.72 8.05 -9.82
CA ALA A 47 -4.99 8.77 -9.74
C ALA A 47 -5.59 8.72 -8.33
N LEU A 48 -5.51 7.57 -7.67
CA LEU A 48 -6.00 7.37 -6.31
C LEU A 48 -5.13 8.08 -5.27
N ALA A 49 -3.80 8.10 -5.47
CA ALA A 49 -2.91 8.92 -4.67
C ALA A 49 -3.18 10.41 -4.86
N ALA A 50 -3.39 10.87 -6.10
CA ALA A 50 -3.71 12.26 -6.39
C ALA A 50 -5.02 12.67 -5.73
N SER A 51 -6.08 11.85 -5.81
CA SER A 51 -7.38 12.17 -5.20
C SER A 51 -7.30 12.22 -3.66
N ILE A 52 -6.59 11.27 -3.05
CA ILE A 52 -6.34 11.27 -1.59
C ILE A 52 -5.51 12.49 -1.18
N GLY A 53 -4.45 12.79 -1.93
CA GLY A 53 -3.61 13.96 -1.71
C GLY A 53 -4.39 15.27 -1.75
N LEU A 54 -5.23 15.42 -2.77
CA LEU A 54 -6.02 16.63 -3.00
C LEU A 54 -7.10 16.80 -1.93
N THR A 55 -7.72 15.71 -1.48
CA THR A 55 -8.69 15.75 -0.36
C THR A 55 -8.01 16.13 0.96
N ILE A 56 -6.82 15.60 1.26
CA ILE A 56 -6.05 15.98 2.45
C ILE A 56 -5.65 17.46 2.41
N SER A 57 -5.10 17.92 1.27
CA SER A 57 -4.69 19.32 1.10
C SER A 57 -5.89 20.26 1.18
N GLY A 58 -7.00 19.93 0.49
CA GLY A 58 -8.22 20.72 0.51
C GLY A 58 -8.83 20.83 1.91
N LEU A 59 -8.91 19.70 2.64
CA LEU A 59 -9.44 19.68 4.00
C LEU A 59 -8.55 20.49 4.96
N SER A 60 -7.21 20.39 4.81
CA SER A 60 -6.27 21.15 5.62
C SER A 60 -6.37 22.66 5.37
N ILE A 61 -6.51 23.08 4.11
CA ILE A 61 -6.70 24.49 3.76
C ILE A 61 -8.03 25.00 4.33
N PHE A 62 -9.11 24.22 4.19
CA PHE A 62 -10.42 24.56 4.73
C PHE A 62 -10.38 24.74 6.26
N THR A 63 -9.81 23.78 6.98
CA THR A 63 -9.63 23.85 8.44
C THR A 63 -8.76 25.03 8.84
N SER A 64 -7.68 25.31 8.10
CA SER A 64 -6.81 26.44 8.37
C SER A 64 -7.52 27.78 8.19
N HIS A 65 -8.37 27.89 7.17
CA HIS A 65 -9.13 29.10 6.90
C HIS A 65 -10.30 29.29 7.89
N PHE A 66 -10.94 28.20 8.31
CA PHE A 66 -12.05 28.23 9.27
C PHE A 66 -11.59 28.58 10.69
N LEU A 67 -10.44 28.04 11.13
CA LEU A 67 -9.89 28.29 12.47
C LEU A 67 -8.87 29.44 12.51
N ASN A 68 -8.59 30.10 11.37
CA ASN A 68 -7.56 31.15 11.24
C ASN A 68 -6.20 30.71 11.83
N LEU A 69 -5.81 29.48 11.50
CA LEU A 69 -4.62 28.85 12.07
C LEU A 69 -3.33 29.44 11.48
N ASN A 70 -2.29 29.47 12.31
CA ASN A 70 -0.95 29.86 11.88
C ASN A 70 -0.44 28.87 10.80
N PRO A 71 0.43 29.31 9.87
CA PRO A 71 0.91 28.48 8.76
C PRO A 71 1.65 27.21 9.21
N LEU A 72 2.28 27.23 10.39
CA LEU A 72 2.89 26.05 11.01
C LEU A 72 1.87 24.96 11.36
N PHE A 73 0.68 25.35 11.82
CA PHE A 73 -0.38 24.42 12.15
C PHE A 73 -0.96 23.74 10.91
N LEU A 74 -0.90 24.41 9.76
CA LEU A 74 -1.34 23.85 8.49
C LEU A 74 -0.48 22.62 8.11
N PHE A 75 0.84 22.70 8.29
CA PHE A 75 1.71 21.54 8.07
C PHE A 75 1.39 20.38 9.02
N ALA A 76 1.11 20.69 10.29
CA ALA A 76 0.75 19.70 11.28
C ALA A 76 -0.60 19.02 10.94
N THR A 77 -1.62 19.78 10.51
CA THR A 77 -2.90 19.22 10.11
C THR A 77 -2.79 18.34 8.88
N VAL A 78 -2.01 18.73 7.86
CA VAL A 78 -1.73 17.88 6.70
C VAL A 78 -1.15 16.53 7.14
N GLY A 79 -0.14 16.55 8.00
CA GLY A 79 0.48 15.32 8.52
C GLY A 79 -0.51 14.44 9.29
N ILE A 80 -1.33 15.03 10.16
CA ILE A 80 -2.36 14.30 10.91
C ILE A 80 -3.38 13.67 9.95
N TYR A 81 -3.86 14.42 8.96
CA TYR A 81 -4.81 13.91 7.97
C TYR A 81 -4.19 12.81 7.11
N THR A 82 -2.91 12.91 6.73
CA THR A 82 -2.20 11.83 6.02
C THR A 82 -2.21 10.53 6.82
N ILE A 83 -1.97 10.59 8.14
CA ILE A 83 -1.98 9.40 9.01
C ILE A 83 -3.39 8.84 9.14
N ILE A 84 -4.40 9.69 9.36
CA ILE A 84 -5.80 9.26 9.53
C ILE A 84 -6.30 8.60 8.24
N VAL A 85 -6.12 9.23 7.09
CA VAL A 85 -6.55 8.69 5.79
C VAL A 85 -5.74 7.44 5.44
N GLY A 86 -4.46 7.38 5.81
CA GLY A 86 -3.64 6.18 5.67
C GLY A 86 -4.18 5.00 6.49
N LYS A 87 -4.61 5.25 7.74
CA LYS A 87 -5.26 4.21 8.55
C LYS A 87 -6.63 3.79 8.00
N LEU A 88 -7.43 4.74 7.50
CA LEU A 88 -8.71 4.44 6.85
C LEU A 88 -8.53 3.56 5.62
N THR A 89 -7.53 3.86 4.79
CA THR A 89 -7.20 3.05 3.60
C THR A 89 -6.68 1.65 3.97
N CYS A 90 -6.09 1.47 5.16
CA CYS A 90 -5.78 0.15 5.70
C CYS A 90 -7.05 -0.69 5.99
N GLY A 91 -8.10 -0.07 6.54
CA GLY A 91 -9.40 -0.75 6.75
C GLY A 91 -10.10 -1.10 5.43
N LEU A 92 -10.00 -0.23 4.43
CA LEU A 92 -10.51 -0.44 3.07
C LEU A 92 -9.65 -1.38 2.23
N LYS A 93 -8.53 -1.90 2.75
CA LYS A 93 -7.60 -2.79 2.03
C LYS A 93 -8.29 -4.04 1.47
N LYS A 94 -9.34 -4.54 2.13
CA LYS A 94 -10.16 -5.68 1.66
C LYS A 94 -11.10 -5.34 0.49
N VAL A 95 -11.48 -4.07 0.35
CA VAL A 95 -12.38 -3.58 -0.71
C VAL A 95 -11.58 -3.06 -1.90
N LEU A 96 -10.42 -2.45 -1.64
CA LEU A 96 -9.57 -1.84 -2.66
C LEU A 96 -8.61 -2.85 -3.33
N ILE A 97 -8.20 -3.87 -2.57
CA ILE A 97 -7.56 -5.06 -3.10
C ILE A 97 -8.67 -6.09 -3.18
N GLU A 98 -9.42 -6.08 -4.28
CA GLU A 98 -10.26 -7.22 -4.64
C GLU A 98 -9.43 -8.49 -4.39
N PRO A 99 -9.96 -9.48 -3.64
CA PRO A 99 -9.25 -10.72 -3.41
C PRO A 99 -9.04 -11.34 -4.79
N THR A 100 -7.89 -11.06 -5.38
CA THR A 100 -7.37 -11.84 -6.47
C THR A 100 -7.22 -13.21 -5.83
N HIS A 101 -8.17 -14.09 -6.15
CA HIS A 101 -7.91 -15.51 -6.22
C HIS A 101 -6.51 -15.61 -6.81
N LEU A 102 -5.53 -15.90 -5.94
CA LEU A 102 -4.32 -16.56 -6.39
C LEU A 102 -4.83 -17.65 -7.33
N PRO A 103 -4.33 -17.76 -8.57
CA PRO A 103 -4.69 -18.91 -9.37
C PRO A 103 -4.47 -20.10 -8.47
N GLU A 104 -5.55 -20.82 -8.18
CA GLU A 104 -5.50 -22.03 -7.38
C GLU A 104 -4.57 -22.92 -8.18
N ILE A 105 -3.30 -22.97 -7.77
CA ILE A 105 -2.34 -23.88 -8.35
C ILE A 105 -2.85 -25.22 -7.88
N GLN A 106 -3.76 -25.82 -8.65
CA GLN A 106 -4.06 -27.24 -8.62
C GLN A 106 -2.80 -27.94 -9.10
N THR A 107 -1.75 -27.89 -8.27
CA THR A 107 -0.58 -28.71 -8.44
C THR A 107 -1.03 -30.12 -8.09
N ASN A 108 -1.37 -30.87 -9.14
CA ASN A 108 -1.56 -32.30 -9.07
C ASN A 108 -0.25 -32.91 -8.55
N ASP A 109 -0.31 -33.90 -7.66
CA ASP A 109 0.88 -34.46 -6.98
C ASP A 109 1.94 -34.95 -8.00
N ALA A 110 1.48 -35.38 -9.18
CA ALA A 110 2.33 -35.76 -10.30
C ALA A 110 3.21 -34.61 -10.85
N ASP A 111 2.73 -33.36 -10.80
CA ASP A 111 3.50 -32.18 -11.22
C ASP A 111 4.50 -31.74 -10.15
N ILE A 112 4.16 -31.95 -8.87
CA ILE A 112 5.08 -31.74 -7.75
C ILE A 112 6.24 -32.74 -7.84
N GLU A 113 5.94 -34.01 -8.15
CA GLU A 113 6.95 -35.05 -8.33
C GLU A 113 7.90 -34.74 -9.50
N LYS A 114 7.37 -34.27 -10.63
CA LYS A 114 8.20 -33.80 -11.77
C LYS A 114 9.04 -32.58 -11.44
N MET A 115 8.51 -31.62 -10.68
CA MET A 115 9.27 -30.44 -10.24
C MET A 115 10.38 -30.81 -9.24
N LEU A 116 10.15 -31.79 -8.36
CA LEU A 116 11.15 -32.31 -7.44
C LEU A 116 12.23 -33.13 -8.15
N ASP A 117 11.85 -33.88 -9.18
CA ASP A 117 12.79 -34.67 -10.00
C ASP A 117 13.71 -33.77 -10.82
N SER A 118 13.16 -32.73 -11.46
CA SER A 118 13.94 -31.76 -12.25
C SER A 118 14.92 -30.93 -11.41
N ARG A 119 14.71 -30.84 -10.09
CA ARG A 119 15.59 -30.11 -9.16
C ARG A 119 16.55 -31.01 -8.37
N GLY A 120 16.59 -32.31 -8.66
CA GLY A 120 17.50 -33.27 -8.01
C GLY A 120 17.10 -33.63 -6.57
N PHE A 121 15.89 -33.27 -6.13
CA PHE A 121 15.39 -33.56 -4.77
C PHE A 121 14.75 -34.94 -4.63
N LYS A 122 14.78 -35.78 -5.68
CA LYS A 122 14.24 -37.16 -5.68
C LYS A 122 14.75 -38.01 -4.51
N LYS A 123 15.95 -37.72 -4.00
CA LYS A 123 16.57 -38.45 -2.89
C LYS A 123 15.86 -38.28 -1.54
N PHE A 124 15.08 -37.21 -1.37
CA PHE A 124 14.34 -36.93 -0.13
C PHE A 124 12.98 -37.65 -0.09
N LEU A 125 12.29 -37.77 -1.23
CA LEU A 125 11.07 -38.59 -1.36
C LEU A 125 11.33 -40.08 -1.05
N LYS A 126 12.49 -40.60 -1.47
CA LYS A 126 12.85 -42.00 -1.24
C LYS A 126 13.20 -42.31 0.22
N LYS A 127 13.43 -41.27 1.05
CA LYS A 127 13.78 -41.44 2.46
C LYS A 127 12.53 -41.62 3.33
N GLU A 128 11.47 -40.85 3.08
CA GLU A 128 10.23 -40.97 3.87
C GLU A 128 9.49 -42.29 3.63
N VAL A 129 9.44 -42.81 2.40
CA VAL A 129 8.81 -44.11 2.12
C VAL A 129 9.54 -45.27 2.83
N LYS A 130 10.82 -45.11 3.15
CA LYS A 130 11.60 -46.14 3.84
C LYS A 130 11.44 -46.10 5.37
N ASP A 131 11.06 -44.96 5.93
CA ASP A 131 10.87 -44.80 7.37
C ASP A 131 9.47 -45.23 7.82
N GLU A 132 8.43 -45.14 6.97
CA GLU A 132 7.12 -45.73 7.28
C GLU A 132 7.10 -47.27 7.23
N VAL A 133 7.90 -47.90 6.36
CA VAL A 133 7.95 -49.37 6.24
C VAL A 133 8.70 -50.02 7.41
N LYS A 134 9.47 -49.26 8.20
CA LYS A 134 10.22 -49.79 9.36
C LYS A 134 9.53 -49.63 10.71
N SER A 135 8.43 -48.88 10.80
CA SER A 135 7.71 -48.67 12.08
C SER A 135 6.56 -49.66 12.32
N SER A 136 6.31 -50.59 11.39
CA SER A 136 5.23 -51.59 11.49
C SER A 136 5.73 -53.05 11.40
N GLY A 137 7.02 -53.29 11.65
CA GLY A 137 7.63 -54.62 11.70
C GLY A 137 8.03 -55.02 13.11
#